data_AF-A0A259K1J2-F1
#
_entry.id   AF-A0A259K1J2-F1
#
_cell.length_a   1.000
_cell.length_b   1.000
_cell.length_c   1.000
_cell.angle_alpha   90.00
_cell.angle_beta   90.00
_cell.angle_gamma   90.00
#
_symmetry.space_group_name_H-M   'P 1'
#
loop_
_entity.id
_entity.type
_entity.pdbx_description
1 polymer ?
#
loop_
_entity_poly.entity_id
_entity_poly.type
_entity_poly.pdbx_seq_one_letter_code
_entity_poly.pdbx_strand_id
1 'polypeptide(L)'
;MGDDGNTRLCPRFGGCLSCPGLVIPIDVEHLARVLASIERFEQARDRLDARRWNLLYAPSWRILTHDILPDFPVELYEAARRIVTSKPPLPELE
;
A
#
# COMPACT_ATOMS: atom_id res chain seq x y z
N MET A 1 10.28 -27.03 -20.47
CA MET A 1 9.24 -26.73 -19.46
C MET A 1 8.61 -25.42 -19.90
N GLY A 2 7.33 -25.44 -20.28
CA GLY A 2 6.64 -24.32 -20.95
C GLY A 2 6.49 -23.10 -20.04
N ASP A 3 6.97 -21.97 -20.54
CA ASP A 3 6.68 -20.62 -20.09
C ASP A 3 5.46 -20.17 -20.91
N ASP A 4 4.27 -20.39 -20.37
CA ASP A 4 3.01 -20.00 -21.00
C ASP A 4 2.39 -18.87 -20.17
N GLY A 5 2.49 -17.67 -20.74
CA GLY A 5 1.92 -16.45 -20.22
C GLY A 5 0.44 -16.63 -19.86
N ASN A 6 0.13 -16.29 -18.61
CA ASN A 6 -1.23 -15.99 -18.22
C ASN A 6 -1.23 -14.66 -17.47
N THR A 7 -1.34 -13.60 -18.26
CA THR A 7 -1.91 -12.31 -17.88
C THR A 7 -3.35 -12.52 -17.39
N ARG A 8 -3.53 -13.23 -16.28
CA ARG A 8 -4.74 -13.11 -15.46
C ARG A 8 -4.56 -11.80 -14.70
N LEU A 9 -4.99 -10.71 -15.33
CA LEU A 9 -5.32 -9.50 -14.59
C LEU A 9 -6.22 -9.96 -13.44
N CYS A 10 -5.74 -9.85 -12.19
CA CYS A 10 -6.52 -10.28 -11.05
C CYS A 10 -7.87 -9.52 -11.10
N PRO A 11 -9.03 -10.20 -10.97
CA PRO A 11 -10.35 -9.55 -11.04
C PRO A 11 -10.57 -8.51 -9.93
N ARG A 12 -9.63 -8.43 -8.99
CA ARG A 12 -9.51 -7.42 -7.95
C ARG A 12 -8.42 -6.40 -8.32
N PHE A 13 -8.42 -5.94 -9.57
CA PHE A 13 -7.53 -4.90 -10.06
C PHE A 13 -7.72 -3.65 -9.18
N GLY A 14 -6.70 -3.30 -8.38
CA GLY A 14 -6.77 -2.23 -7.38
C GLY A 14 -7.01 -2.65 -5.92
N GLY A 15 -7.10 -3.96 -5.61
CA GLY A 15 -7.28 -4.44 -4.22
C GLY A 15 -6.22 -5.41 -3.71
N CYS A 16 -5.29 -5.86 -4.56
CA CYS A 16 -4.15 -6.68 -4.15
C CYS A 16 -2.86 -5.93 -4.46
N LEU A 17 -2.12 -5.55 -3.41
CA LEU A 17 -0.83 -4.89 -3.50
C LEU A 17 0.28 -5.77 -4.11
N SER A 18 -0.02 -7.05 -4.37
CA SER A 18 0.95 -8.06 -4.83
C SER A 18 0.90 -8.33 -6.34
N CYS A 19 0.13 -7.56 -7.11
CA CYS A 19 -0.03 -7.79 -8.54
C CYS A 19 1.10 -7.13 -9.36
N PRO A 20 1.83 -7.89 -10.21
CA PRO A 20 2.96 -7.38 -11.01
C PRO A 20 2.57 -6.44 -12.16
N GLY A 21 1.28 -6.18 -12.37
CA GLY A 21 0.74 -5.22 -13.35
C GLY A 21 -0.03 -4.06 -12.71
N LEU A 22 0.16 -3.82 -11.41
CA LEU A 22 -0.51 -2.74 -10.69
C LEU A 22 0.11 -1.39 -11.11
N VAL A 23 -0.54 -0.71 -12.05
CA VAL A 23 -0.21 0.68 -12.38
C VAL A 23 -0.88 1.58 -11.35
N ILE A 24 -0.10 2.10 -10.40
CA ILE A 24 -0.56 3.12 -9.46
C ILE A 24 -0.28 4.48 -10.09
N PRO A 25 -1.32 5.30 -10.40
CA PRO A 25 -1.08 6.63 -10.92
C PRO A 25 -0.38 7.47 -9.84
N ILE A 26 0.68 8.18 -10.25
CA ILE A 26 1.48 9.04 -9.39
C ILE A 26 0.73 10.34 -9.15
N ASP A 27 -0.20 10.28 -8.19
CA ASP A 27 -1.08 11.38 -7.80
C ASP A 27 -1.13 11.54 -6.28
N VAL A 28 -1.42 12.76 -5.82
CA VAL A 28 -1.51 13.13 -4.42
C VAL A 28 -2.53 12.27 -3.65
N GLU A 29 -3.68 11.96 -4.25
CA GLU A 29 -4.71 11.14 -3.61
C GLU A 29 -4.25 9.68 -3.40
N HIS A 30 -3.52 9.14 -4.37
CA HIS A 30 -2.98 7.78 -4.30
C HIS A 30 -1.85 7.70 -3.28
N LEU A 31 -0.95 8.68 -3.26
CA LEU A 31 0.08 8.78 -2.24
C LEU A 31 -0.52 8.91 -0.84
N ALA A 32 -1.57 9.72 -0.67
CA ALA A 32 -2.26 9.84 0.61
C ALA A 32 -2.83 8.50 1.08
N ARG A 33 -3.36 7.69 0.15
CA ARG A 33 -3.87 6.35 0.47
C ARG A 33 -2.76 5.35 0.82
N VAL A 34 -1.61 5.42 0.14
CA VAL A 34 -0.41 4.63 0.45
C VAL A 34 0.10 4.97 1.85
N LEU A 35 0.27 6.26 2.15
CA LEU A 35 0.71 6.74 3.47
C LEU A 35 -0.27 6.30 4.57
N ALA A 36 -1.57 6.49 4.37
CA ALA A 36 -2.59 6.03 5.32
C ALA A 36 -2.54 4.51 5.53
N SER A 37 -2.27 3.73 4.49
CA SER A 37 -2.13 2.27 4.60
C SER A 37 -0.89 1.87 5.38
N ILE A 38 0.25 2.56 5.17
CA ILE A 38 1.49 2.33 5.92
C ILE A 38 1.24 2.59 7.42
N GLU A 39 0.63 3.72 7.77
CA GLU A 39 0.27 4.03 9.16
C GLU A 39 -0.63 2.96 9.78
N ARG A 40 -1.58 2.39 9.00
CA ARG A 40 -2.42 1.28 9.45
C ARG A 40 -1.64 0.02 9.75
N PHE A 41 -0.71 -0.35 8.88
CA PHE A 41 0.14 -1.51 9.14
C PHE A 41 0.99 -1.27 10.39
N GLU A 42 1.50 -0.06 10.61
CA GLU A 42 2.24 0.23 11.84
C GLU A 42 1.36 0.21 13.10
N GLN A 43 0.13 0.72 13.05
CA GLN A 43 -0.84 0.60 14.15
C GLN A 43 -1.22 -0.87 14.41
N ALA A 44 -1.39 -1.67 13.36
CA ALA A 44 -1.62 -3.11 13.50
C ALA A 44 -0.39 -3.82 14.08
N ARG A 45 0.83 -3.34 13.80
CA ARG A 45 2.07 -3.86 14.40
C ARG A 45 2.13 -3.60 15.90
N ASP A 46 1.59 -2.47 16.34
CA ASP A 46 1.49 -2.14 17.77
C ASP A 46 0.47 -3.04 18.50
N ARG A 47 -0.64 -3.38 17.81
CA ARG A 47 -1.71 -4.22 18.37
C ARG A 47 -1.47 -5.74 18.26
N LEU A 48 -0.76 -6.22 17.23
CA LEU A 48 -0.51 -7.64 16.96
C LEU A 48 0.94 -8.05 17.32
N ASP A 49 1.14 -9.31 17.69
CA ASP A 49 2.48 -9.89 17.81
C ASP A 49 3.31 -9.70 16.53
N ALA A 50 4.55 -9.24 16.69
CA ALA A 50 5.48 -8.99 15.58
C ALA A 50 5.60 -10.19 14.61
N ARG A 51 5.51 -11.43 15.11
CA ARG A 51 5.56 -12.65 14.29
C ARG A 51 4.34 -12.80 13.38
N ARG A 52 3.13 -12.58 13.91
CA ARG A 52 1.87 -12.63 13.15
C ARG A 52 1.80 -11.49 12.15
N TRP A 53 2.17 -10.29 12.59
CA TRP A 53 2.23 -9.13 11.72
C TRP A 53 3.18 -9.35 10.55
N ASN A 54 4.37 -9.91 10.80
CA ASN A 54 5.35 -10.15 9.75
C ASN A 54 4.85 -11.20 8.72
N LEU A 55 4.14 -12.24 9.17
CA LEU A 55 3.59 -13.24 8.26
C LEU A 55 2.42 -12.72 7.41
N LEU A 56 1.59 -11.82 7.96
CA LEU A 56 0.36 -11.37 7.31
C LEU A 56 0.54 -10.06 6.53
N TYR A 57 1.26 -9.10 7.11
CA TYR A 57 1.28 -7.71 6.65
C TYR A 57 2.63 -7.24 6.14
N ALA A 58 3.76 -7.77 6.65
CA ALA A 58 5.07 -7.32 6.19
C ALA A 58 5.32 -7.45 4.68
N PRO A 59 4.89 -8.50 3.95
CA PRO A 59 5.08 -8.52 2.49
C PRO A 59 4.34 -7.35 1.82
N SER A 60 3.11 -7.04 2.25
CA SER A 60 2.34 -5.91 1.71
C SER A 60 2.90 -4.55 2.12
N TRP A 61 3.30 -4.39 3.39
CA TRP A 61 3.93 -3.18 3.90
C TRP A 61 5.24 -2.90 3.17
N ARG A 62 6.06 -3.93 2.93
CA ARG A 62 7.34 -3.80 2.23
C ARG A 62 7.16 -3.35 0.79
N ILE A 63 6.17 -3.88 0.07
CA ILE A 63 5.86 -3.41 -1.29
C ILE A 63 5.46 -1.93 -1.25
N LEU A 64 4.59 -1.55 -0.30
CA LEU A 64 4.19 -0.16 -0.14
C LEU A 64 5.38 0.76 0.16
N THR A 65 6.29 0.40 1.05
CA THR A 65 7.37 1.28 1.51
C THR A 65 8.64 1.23 0.65
N HIS A 66 8.96 0.09 0.03
CA HIS A 66 10.19 -0.08 -0.74
C HIS A 66 9.98 -0.08 -2.25
N ASP A 67 8.80 -0.38 -2.74
CA ASP A 67 8.51 -0.49 -4.17
C ASP A 67 7.67 0.69 -4.64
N ILE A 68 6.58 0.98 -3.92
CA ILE A 68 5.59 1.99 -4.29
C ILE A 68 6.00 3.39 -3.81
N LEU A 69 6.29 3.55 -2.52
CA LEU A 69 6.63 4.84 -1.91
C LEU A 69 7.77 5.59 -2.62
N PRO A 70 8.92 4.97 -2.96
CA PRO A 70 10.01 5.68 -3.63
C PRO A 70 9.72 6.07 -5.09
N ASP A 71 8.66 5.52 -5.71
CA ASP A 71 8.24 5.89 -7.06
C ASP A 71 7.53 7.26 -7.09
N PHE A 72 6.95 7.68 -5.95
CA PHE A 72 6.31 8.99 -5.84
C PHE A 72 7.36 10.11 -5.68
N PRO A 73 7.22 11.22 -6.42
CA PRO A 73 8.08 12.37 -6.25
C PRO A 73 7.79 13.07 -4.93
N VAL A 74 8.86 13.52 -4.27
CA VAL A 74 8.83 14.15 -2.93
C VAL A 74 7.92 15.38 -2.86
N GLU A 75 7.71 16.08 -3.97
CA GLU A 75 6.81 17.23 -4.07
C GLU A 75 5.35 16.90 -3.73
N LEU A 76 4.91 15.67 -4.01
CA LEU A 76 3.54 15.22 -3.71
C LEU A 76 3.38 14.82 -2.24
N TYR A 77 4.46 14.55 -1.50
CA TYR A 77 4.40 14.09 -0.11
C TYR A 77 3.79 15.12 0.83
N GLU A 78 4.15 16.40 0.67
CA GLU A 78 3.58 17.45 1.51
C GLU A 78 2.07 17.60 1.27
N ALA A 79 1.65 17.59 0.01
CA ALA A 79 0.24 17.66 -0.36
C ALA A 79 -0.53 16.42 0.14
N ALA A 80 0.03 15.23 -0.05
CA ALA A 80 -0.58 13.98 0.39
C ALA A 80 -0.69 13.91 1.92
N ARG A 81 0.33 14.36 2.65
CA ARG A 81 0.30 14.43 4.12
C ARG A 81 -0.78 15.39 4.63
N ARG A 82 -1.01 16.51 3.96
CA ARG A 82 -2.14 17.40 4.27
C ARG A 82 -3.47 16.68 4.05
N ILE A 83 -3.62 15.91 2.98
CA ILE A 83 -4.84 15.12 2.74
C ILE A 83 -5.04 14.07 3.84
N VAL A 84 -4.02 13.31 4.21
CA VAL A 84 -4.10 12.30 5.30
C VAL A 84 -4.50 12.96 6.62
N THR A 85 -3.91 14.11 6.95
CA THR A 85 -4.22 14.86 8.18
C THR A 85 -5.63 15.47 8.15
N SER A 86 -6.11 15.84 6.95
CA SER A 86 -7.40 16.51 6.78
C SER A 86 -8.57 15.55 6.52
N LYS A 87 -8.30 14.28 6.17
CA LYS A 87 -9.32 13.23 6.09
C LYS A 87 -9.54 12.65 7.49
N PRO A 88 -10.78 12.31 7.88
CA PRO A 88 -10.99 11.52 9.08
C PRO A 88 -10.17 10.24 8.96
N PRO A 89 -9.58 9.72 10.07
CA PRO A 89 -8.92 8.44 10.05
C PRO A 89 -9.88 7.44 9.41
N LEU A 90 -9.37 6.60 8.50
CA LEU A 90 -10.17 5.55 7.87
C LEU A 90 -10.92 4.74 8.95
N PRO A 91 -11.96 3.96 8.64
CA PRO A 91 -12.49 2.98 9.59
C PRO A 91 -11.39 1.95 9.93
N GLU A 92 -11.41 1.42 11.16
CA GLU A 92 -10.43 0.44 11.65
C GLU A 92 -10.39 -0.78 10.72
N LEU A 93 -9.18 -1.29 10.47
CA LEU A 93 -8.99 -2.49 9.68
C LEU A 93 -9.32 -3.69 10.59
N GLU A 94 -10.56 -4.19 10.51
CA GLU A 94 -11.02 -5.38 11.24
C GLU A 94 -10.39 -6.69 10.71
#